data_AF-A0A383E988-F1
#
_entry.id   AF-A0A383E988-F1
#
_cell.length_a   1.000
_cell.length_b   1.000
_cell.length_c   1.000
_cell.angle_alpha   90.00
_cell.angle_beta   90.00
_cell.angle_gamma   90.00
#
_symmetry.space_group_name_H-M   'P 1'
#
loop_
_entity.id
_entity.type
_entity.pdbx_description
1 polymer ?
#
loop_
_entity_poly.entity_id
_entity_poly.type
_entity_poly.pdbx_seq_one_letter_code
_entity_poly.pdbx_strand_id
1 'polypeptide(L)'
;VFDELIMNREVLAIIEGYFDETPQLSASMGMTLYQGQKAQPLHRDTGHYRLPWPRPPLEVNAIWAFDDFHEDNGATRYIPGSHLNPTETRPSEKPMIAQMPAGSVLIYDGALWHGAGGSVAEGARRRCINNIYARQWLRQQDNVYLSLTPERVLKSGTIMQRLLGYWVYGSTLGVVDGEPPISMLKRAYVSKEDSD
;
A
#
# COMPACT_ATOMS: atom_id res chain seq x y z
N VAL A 1 -1.94 -12.26 11.34
CA VAL A 1 -0.72 -12.04 10.53
C VAL A 1 -0.87 -10.97 9.46
N PHE A 2 -1.51 -11.18 8.29
CA PHE A 2 -1.56 -10.12 7.25
C PHE A 2 -2.28 -8.84 7.68
N ASP A 3 -3.40 -8.99 8.37
CA ASP A 3 -4.14 -7.86 8.95
C ASP A 3 -3.28 -7.09 9.99
N GLU A 4 -2.40 -7.78 10.72
CA GLU A 4 -1.48 -7.15 11.67
C GLU A 4 -0.38 -6.35 10.98
N LEU A 5 0.12 -6.81 9.81
CA LEU A 5 1.08 -6.05 9.00
C LEU A 5 0.42 -4.80 8.40
N ILE A 6 -0.84 -4.90 7.99
CA ILE A 6 -1.63 -3.76 7.49
C ILE A 6 -1.89 -2.75 8.62
N MET A 7 -2.18 -3.23 9.82
CA MET A 7 -2.51 -2.39 10.99
C MET A 7 -1.32 -2.14 11.92
N ASN A 8 -0.09 -2.37 11.46
CA ASN A 8 1.09 -2.18 12.30
C ASN A 8 1.15 -0.71 12.78
N ARG A 9 1.13 -0.51 14.11
CA ARG A 9 0.97 0.82 14.71
C ARG A 9 2.11 1.78 14.38
N GLU A 10 3.34 1.28 14.31
CA GLU A 10 4.51 2.12 14.03
C GLU A 10 4.51 2.57 12.56
N VAL A 11 4.20 1.64 11.65
CA VAL A 11 4.06 1.95 10.22
C VAL A 11 2.91 2.93 9.97
N LEU A 12 1.74 2.70 10.56
CA LEU A 12 0.61 3.61 10.44
C LEU A 12 0.94 4.99 11.01
N ALA A 13 1.63 5.09 12.16
CA ALA A 13 2.01 6.38 12.74
C ALA A 13 2.95 7.18 11.81
N ILE A 14 3.90 6.51 11.14
CA ILE A 14 4.77 7.15 10.14
C ILE A 14 3.94 7.67 8.97
N ILE A 15 3.00 6.87 8.45
CA ILE A 15 2.18 7.24 7.30
C ILE A 15 1.22 8.39 7.64
N GLU A 16 0.57 8.32 8.80
CA GLU A 16 -0.33 9.36 9.31
C GLU A 16 0.42 10.68 9.47
N GLY A 17 1.61 10.65 10.08
CA GLY A 17 2.45 11.85 10.21
C GLY A 17 2.94 12.37 8.86
N TYR A 18 3.17 11.50 7.88
CA TYR A 18 3.61 11.89 6.54
C TYR A 18 2.49 12.51 5.70
N PHE A 19 1.26 12.00 5.84
CA PHE A 19 0.09 12.54 5.15
C PHE A 19 -0.55 13.73 5.86
N ASP A 20 -0.35 13.86 7.18
CA ASP A 20 -1.13 14.72 8.06
C ASP A 20 -2.64 14.36 8.05
N GLU A 21 -2.94 13.07 7.83
CA GLU A 21 -4.29 12.51 7.87
C GLU A 21 -4.24 10.99 8.01
N THR A 22 -5.35 10.37 8.42
CA THR A 22 -5.47 8.91 8.40
C THR A 22 -5.49 8.39 6.97
N PRO A 23 -4.75 7.33 6.64
CA PRO A 23 -4.77 6.74 5.30
C PRO A 23 -5.95 5.77 5.11
N GLN A 24 -6.11 5.30 3.88
CA GLN A 24 -6.80 4.05 3.54
C GLN A 24 -5.82 3.08 2.86
N LEU A 25 -6.08 1.77 2.91
CA LEU A 25 -5.34 0.77 2.18
C LEU A 25 -5.76 0.80 0.70
N SER A 26 -4.85 1.17 -0.20
CA SER A 26 -5.07 1.18 -1.65
C SER A 26 -4.99 -0.23 -2.25
N ALA A 27 -4.01 -1.03 -1.83
CA ALA A 27 -3.82 -2.43 -2.24
C ALA A 27 -2.93 -3.19 -1.24
N SER A 28 -3.02 -4.52 -1.26
CA SER A 28 -2.12 -5.41 -0.50
C SER A 28 -1.67 -6.58 -1.38
N MET A 29 -0.41 -6.56 -1.81
CA MET A 29 0.12 -7.50 -2.82
C MET A 29 1.24 -8.37 -2.29
N GLY A 30 1.06 -9.70 -2.39
CA GLY A 30 2.14 -10.66 -2.18
C GLY A 30 3.02 -10.77 -3.43
N MET A 31 4.33 -10.70 -3.25
CA MET A 31 5.29 -10.80 -4.35
C MET A 31 6.36 -11.84 -4.04
N THR A 32 6.70 -12.66 -5.04
CA THR A 32 7.81 -13.61 -4.98
C THR A 32 8.69 -13.43 -6.21
N LEU A 33 9.97 -13.12 -5.99
CA LEU A 33 10.97 -13.08 -7.05
C LEU A 33 11.75 -14.39 -7.02
N TYR A 34 11.90 -15.00 -8.20
CA TYR A 34 12.68 -16.21 -8.41
C TYR A 34 13.97 -15.90 -9.15
N GLN A 35 14.95 -16.79 -9.06
CA GLN A 35 16.15 -16.76 -9.88
C GLN A 35 15.81 -16.55 -11.38
N GLY A 36 16.59 -15.69 -12.03
CA GLY A 36 16.44 -15.35 -13.45
C GLY A 36 15.47 -14.20 -13.73
N GLN A 37 14.74 -13.69 -12.73
CA GLN A 37 13.88 -12.54 -12.93
C GLN A 37 14.69 -11.27 -13.22
N LYS A 38 14.33 -10.60 -14.31
CA LYS A 38 14.94 -9.33 -14.71
C LYS A 38 14.48 -8.19 -13.81
N ALA A 39 15.37 -7.22 -13.62
CA ALA A 39 15.06 -6.02 -12.89
C ALA A 39 13.92 -5.24 -13.58
N GLN A 40 12.98 -4.71 -12.79
CA GLN A 40 11.91 -3.88 -13.34
C GLN A 40 12.47 -2.55 -13.87
N PRO A 41 11.82 -1.91 -14.85
CA PRO A 41 12.06 -0.49 -15.12
C PRO A 41 11.85 0.32 -13.83
N LEU A 42 12.67 1.36 -13.63
CA LEU A 42 12.37 2.31 -12.57
C LEU A 42 11.06 3.03 -12.90
N HIS A 43 10.18 3.15 -11.91
CA HIS A 43 8.86 3.73 -12.02
C HIS A 43 8.46 4.42 -10.70
N ARG A 44 7.26 4.98 -10.70
CA ARG A 44 6.58 5.55 -9.53
C ARG A 44 5.21 4.91 -9.48
N ASP A 45 4.80 4.40 -8.32
CA ASP A 45 3.48 3.78 -8.16
C ASP A 45 2.37 4.80 -8.38
N THR A 46 2.61 6.05 -8.00
CA THR A 46 1.65 7.16 -8.19
C THR A 46 1.62 7.71 -9.63
N GLY A 47 2.23 7.03 -10.59
CA GLY A 47 2.33 7.46 -11.99
C GLY A 47 0.98 7.50 -12.73
N HIS A 48 -0.04 6.77 -12.27
CA HIS A 48 -1.39 6.82 -12.83
C HIS A 48 -2.19 8.08 -12.43
N TYR A 49 -1.78 8.79 -11.38
CA TYR A 49 -2.43 10.04 -10.98
C TYR A 49 -1.92 11.20 -11.82
N ARG A 50 -2.83 11.80 -12.60
CA ARG A 50 -2.52 12.93 -13.51
C ARG A 50 -2.52 14.29 -12.81
N LEU A 51 -2.18 14.33 -11.52
CA LEU A 51 -2.07 15.60 -10.78
C LEU A 51 -0.79 16.34 -11.21
N PRO A 52 -0.86 17.67 -11.43
CA PRO A 52 0.30 18.46 -11.83
C PRO A 52 1.36 18.47 -10.73
N TRP A 53 2.63 18.64 -11.12
CA TRP A 53 3.75 18.78 -10.19
C TRP A 53 4.06 20.27 -9.92
N PRO A 54 4.57 20.64 -8.73
CA PRO A 54 4.73 19.78 -7.54
C PRO A 54 3.37 19.41 -6.93
N ARG A 55 3.29 18.23 -6.31
CA ARG A 55 2.06 17.71 -5.70
C ARG A 55 2.34 17.14 -4.31
N PRO A 56 1.31 17.06 -3.44
CA PRO A 56 1.46 16.36 -2.17
C PRO A 56 1.75 14.87 -2.37
N PRO A 57 2.28 14.19 -1.35
CA PRO A 57 2.29 12.74 -1.26
C PRO A 57 0.89 12.17 -1.52
N LEU A 58 0.78 11.11 -2.31
CA LEU A 58 -0.51 10.50 -2.66
C LEU A 58 -0.66 9.09 -2.09
N GLU A 59 0.43 8.32 -2.18
CA GLU A 59 0.51 6.95 -1.67
C GLU A 59 1.83 6.76 -0.91
N VAL A 60 1.82 5.86 0.07
CA VAL A 60 3.01 5.34 0.75
C VAL A 60 2.97 3.82 0.68
N ASN A 61 4.08 3.23 0.30
CA ASN A 61 4.27 1.79 0.28
C ASN A 61 4.94 1.32 1.56
N ALA A 62 4.57 0.14 2.05
CA ALA A 62 5.25 -0.57 3.12
C ALA A 62 5.50 -2.03 2.67
N ILE A 63 6.75 -2.32 2.29
CA ILE A 63 7.19 -3.64 1.87
C ILE A 63 7.74 -4.39 3.07
N TRP A 64 7.02 -5.41 3.53
CA TRP A 64 7.47 -6.32 4.58
C TRP A 64 8.26 -7.49 3.98
N ALA A 65 9.51 -7.64 4.42
CA ALA A 65 10.40 -8.70 3.97
C ALA A 65 10.08 -10.02 4.68
N PHE A 66 9.78 -11.09 3.93
CA PHE A 66 9.66 -12.44 4.50
C PHE A 66 10.93 -13.28 4.32
N ASP A 67 11.82 -12.85 3.43
CA ASP A 67 13.16 -13.38 3.22
C ASP A 67 14.14 -12.19 3.22
N ASP A 68 15.43 -12.43 3.43
CA ASP A 68 16.46 -11.39 3.34
C ASP A 68 16.46 -10.74 1.95
N PHE A 69 16.65 -9.42 1.91
CA PHE A 69 16.81 -8.66 0.68
C PHE A 69 18.29 -8.37 0.45
N HIS A 70 18.81 -8.91 -0.65
CA HIS A 70 20.18 -8.71 -1.11
C HIS A 70 20.21 -8.22 -2.56
N GLU A 71 21.32 -7.61 -2.96
CA GLU A 71 21.53 -7.11 -4.32
C GLU A 71 21.26 -8.18 -5.40
N ASP A 72 21.66 -9.42 -5.13
CA ASP A 72 21.63 -10.53 -6.08
C ASP A 72 20.31 -11.33 -6.08
N ASN A 73 19.39 -11.06 -5.16
CA ASN A 73 18.10 -11.77 -5.05
C ASN A 73 16.88 -10.89 -5.38
N GLY A 74 17.12 -9.69 -5.92
CA GLY A 74 16.08 -8.79 -6.37
C GLY A 74 15.61 -7.78 -5.34
N ALA A 75 16.46 -7.40 -4.37
CA ALA A 75 16.18 -6.28 -3.47
C ALA A 75 15.73 -5.02 -4.23
N THR A 76 14.81 -4.27 -3.62
CA THR A 76 14.24 -3.08 -4.24
C THR A 76 15.34 -2.05 -4.52
N ARG A 77 15.36 -1.51 -5.74
CA ARG A 77 16.23 -0.42 -6.14
C ARG A 77 15.47 0.88 -6.08
N TYR A 78 16.11 1.96 -5.66
CA TYR A 78 15.48 3.27 -5.52
C TYR A 78 16.46 4.43 -5.72
N ILE A 79 15.97 5.60 -6.14
CA ILE A 79 16.77 6.83 -6.21
C ILE A 79 16.42 7.71 -5.01
N PRO A 80 17.34 7.90 -4.03
CA PRO A 80 17.08 8.73 -2.85
C PRO A 80 16.62 10.15 -3.21
N GLY A 81 15.66 10.68 -2.44
CA GLY A 81 15.17 12.05 -2.62
C GLY A 81 14.34 12.31 -3.89
N SER A 82 14.25 11.37 -4.82
CA SER A 82 13.61 11.58 -6.13
C SER A 82 12.11 11.91 -6.09
N HIS A 83 11.43 11.60 -4.98
CA HIS A 83 10.03 11.98 -4.72
C HIS A 83 9.86 13.48 -4.39
N LEU A 84 10.94 14.17 -4.02
CA LEU A 84 10.95 15.60 -3.71
C LEU A 84 11.14 16.47 -4.96
N ASN A 85 11.39 15.85 -6.11
CA ASN A 85 11.60 16.59 -7.36
C ASN A 85 10.31 17.33 -7.75
N PRO A 86 10.39 18.60 -8.19
CA PRO A 86 9.23 19.38 -8.56
C PRO A 86 8.65 19.00 -9.93
N THR A 87 9.26 18.03 -10.61
CA THR A 87 8.83 17.55 -11.92
C THR A 87 8.79 16.03 -11.92
N GLU A 88 8.10 15.48 -12.91
CA GLU A 88 8.01 14.04 -13.09
C GLU A 88 9.20 13.40 -13.80
N THR A 89 10.25 14.16 -14.12
CA THR A 89 11.39 13.63 -14.87
C THR A 89 12.15 12.61 -14.02
N ARG A 90 12.48 11.47 -14.64
CA ARG A 90 13.34 10.48 -14.00
C ARG A 90 14.72 11.10 -13.73
N PRO A 91 15.23 11.05 -12.48
CA PRO A 91 16.59 11.46 -12.18
C PRO A 91 17.63 10.60 -12.92
N SER A 92 18.78 11.18 -13.26
CA SER A 92 19.88 10.49 -13.96
C SER A 92 20.77 9.68 -13.02
N GLU A 93 20.61 9.88 -11.72
CA GLU A 93 21.32 9.23 -10.64
C GLU A 93 21.17 7.70 -10.70
N LYS A 94 22.24 7.02 -10.29
CA LYS A 94 22.21 5.56 -10.14
C LYS A 94 21.33 5.19 -8.95
N PRO A 95 20.46 4.18 -9.07
CA PRO A 95 19.67 3.74 -7.94
C PRO A 95 20.55 3.03 -6.89
N MET A 96 20.19 3.22 -5.63
CA MET A 96 20.68 2.46 -4.49
C MET A 96 19.82 1.20 -4.28
N ILE A 97 20.33 0.24 -3.52
CA ILE A 97 19.65 -1.04 -3.23
C ILE A 97 19.24 -1.06 -1.75
N ALA A 98 17.96 -1.35 -1.49
CA ALA A 98 17.42 -1.50 -0.15
C ALA A 98 17.66 -2.93 0.37
N GLN A 99 18.85 -3.16 0.92
CA GLN A 99 19.19 -4.43 1.57
C GLN A 99 18.70 -4.43 3.02
N MET A 100 18.05 -5.51 3.44
CA MET A 100 17.50 -5.64 4.79
C MET A 100 17.24 -7.12 5.14
N PRO A 101 17.36 -7.53 6.41
CA PRO A 101 17.03 -8.90 6.82
C PRO A 101 15.51 -9.15 6.81
N ALA A 102 15.11 -10.43 6.76
CA ALA A 102 13.72 -10.85 6.91
C ALA A 102 13.10 -10.30 8.20
N GLY A 103 11.84 -9.91 8.13
CA GLY A 103 11.12 -9.22 9.21
C GLY A 103 11.24 -7.68 9.16
N SER A 104 12.17 -7.14 8.36
CA SER A 104 12.27 -5.69 8.15
C SER A 104 11.14 -5.14 7.28
N VAL A 105 10.89 -3.83 7.38
CA VAL A 105 9.95 -3.10 6.52
C VAL A 105 10.66 -1.95 5.80
N LEU A 106 10.43 -1.85 4.49
CA LEU A 106 10.84 -0.70 3.68
C LEU A 106 9.61 0.20 3.44
N ILE A 107 9.66 1.43 3.94
CA ILE A 107 8.60 2.43 3.80
C ILE A 107 9.06 3.54 2.85
N TYR A 108 8.26 3.87 1.85
CA TYR A 108 8.60 4.93 0.89
C TYR A 108 7.38 5.60 0.24
N ASP A 109 7.52 6.88 -0.13
CA ASP A 109 6.52 7.62 -0.91
C ASP A 109 6.37 7.00 -2.31
N GLY A 110 5.14 6.79 -2.78
CA GLY A 110 4.84 6.23 -4.11
C GLY A 110 5.27 7.10 -5.30
N ALA A 111 5.79 8.31 -5.09
CA ALA A 111 6.48 9.16 -6.05
C ALA A 111 7.99 8.88 -6.14
N LEU A 112 8.56 8.08 -5.22
CA LEU A 112 9.96 7.70 -5.26
C LEU A 112 10.21 6.84 -6.50
N TRP A 113 11.23 7.22 -7.28
CA TRP A 113 11.67 6.39 -8.39
C TRP A 113 12.30 5.11 -7.86
N HIS A 114 11.65 3.98 -8.14
CA HIS A 114 12.06 2.68 -7.61
C HIS A 114 11.67 1.55 -8.57
N GLY A 115 12.10 0.34 -8.24
CA GLY A 115 11.68 -0.88 -8.92
C GLY A 115 12.44 -2.09 -8.40
N ALA A 116 11.84 -3.27 -8.52
CA ALA A 116 12.50 -4.49 -8.07
C ALA A 116 13.85 -4.71 -8.77
N GLY A 117 14.83 -5.24 -8.04
CA GLY A 117 16.12 -5.66 -8.55
C GLY A 117 16.01 -6.90 -9.46
N GLY A 118 17.09 -7.22 -10.16
CA GLY A 118 17.21 -8.52 -10.82
C GLY A 118 17.57 -9.59 -9.79
N SER A 119 17.10 -10.82 -10.01
CA SER A 119 17.44 -11.96 -9.17
C SER A 119 18.31 -12.93 -9.95
N VAL A 120 19.55 -13.09 -9.54
CA VAL A 120 20.58 -13.89 -10.23
C VAL A 120 21.19 -14.97 -9.34
N ALA A 121 21.08 -14.85 -8.03
CA ALA A 121 21.64 -15.83 -7.11
C ALA A 121 21.00 -17.22 -7.30
N GLU A 122 21.83 -18.26 -7.22
CA GLU A 122 21.39 -19.63 -7.43
C GLU A 122 20.38 -20.05 -6.35
N GLY A 123 19.24 -20.61 -6.78
CA GLY A 123 18.16 -21.00 -5.87
C GLY A 123 17.42 -19.84 -5.21
N ALA A 124 17.65 -18.59 -5.66
CA ALA A 124 17.02 -17.42 -5.08
C ALA A 124 15.49 -17.50 -5.12
N ARG A 125 14.88 -17.27 -3.96
CA ARG A 125 13.44 -17.00 -3.80
C ARG A 125 13.26 -15.92 -2.74
N ARG A 126 12.78 -14.75 -3.14
CA ARG A 126 12.60 -13.58 -2.27
C ARG A 126 11.12 -13.20 -2.19
N ARG A 127 10.52 -13.39 -1.01
CA ARG A 127 9.10 -13.13 -0.74
C ARG A 127 8.91 -11.85 0.08
N CYS A 128 7.83 -11.15 -0.21
CA CYS A 128 7.39 -9.99 0.56
C CYS A 128 5.90 -9.74 0.36
N ILE A 129 5.33 -8.89 1.22
CA ILE A 129 4.05 -8.24 0.96
C ILE A 129 4.28 -6.74 0.84
N ASN A 130 3.64 -6.10 -0.13
CA ASN A 130 3.58 -4.65 -0.25
C ASN A 130 2.18 -4.17 0.10
N ASN A 131 2.07 -3.43 1.20
CA ASN A 131 0.86 -2.72 1.58
C ASN A 131 0.97 -1.29 1.07
N ILE A 132 0.06 -0.89 0.19
CA ILE A 132 0.02 0.45 -0.37
C ILE A 132 -1.08 1.22 0.34
N TYR A 133 -0.73 2.35 0.94
CA TYR A 133 -1.65 3.23 1.64
C TYR A 133 -1.84 4.50 0.83
N ALA A 134 -3.08 4.87 0.54
CA ALA A 134 -3.42 6.08 -0.17
C ALA A 134 -4.09 7.09 0.78
N ARG A 135 -4.06 8.36 0.40
CA ARG A 135 -4.98 9.35 0.98
C ARG A 135 -6.43 8.92 0.76
N GLN A 136 -7.32 9.23 1.70
CA GLN A 136 -8.70 8.72 1.69
C GLN A 136 -9.58 9.25 0.55
N TRP A 137 -9.23 10.41 -0.02
CA TRP A 137 -9.93 11.00 -1.15
C TRP A 137 -9.49 10.42 -2.51
N LEU A 138 -8.50 9.53 -2.52
CA LEU A 138 -8.07 8.81 -3.72
C LEU A 138 -8.89 7.54 -3.92
N ARG A 139 -9.00 7.09 -5.17
CA ARG A 139 -9.53 5.76 -5.47
C ARG A 139 -8.49 4.69 -5.12
N GLN A 140 -8.90 3.67 -4.38
CA GLN A 140 -8.10 2.47 -4.09
C GLN A 140 -7.79 1.70 -5.39
N GLN A 141 -6.61 1.09 -5.46
CA GLN A 141 -6.22 0.22 -6.58
C GLN A 141 -7.01 -1.10 -6.56
N ASP A 142 -7.12 -1.74 -5.39
CA ASP A 142 -7.99 -2.89 -5.17
C ASP A 142 -9.44 -2.43 -4.95
N ASN A 143 -10.41 -3.10 -5.59
CA ASN A 143 -11.82 -2.84 -5.33
C ASN A 143 -12.31 -3.64 -4.12
N VAL A 144 -11.94 -3.18 -2.93
CA VAL A 144 -12.25 -3.81 -1.64
C VAL A 144 -13.73 -4.13 -1.42
N TYR A 145 -14.65 -3.32 -1.96
CA TYR A 145 -16.10 -3.52 -1.85
C TYR A 145 -16.59 -4.78 -2.57
N LEU A 146 -15.85 -5.24 -3.57
CA LEU A 146 -16.14 -6.48 -4.31
C LEU A 146 -15.17 -7.62 -3.94
N SER A 147 -13.96 -7.28 -3.51
CA SER A 147 -12.93 -8.26 -3.16
C SER A 147 -13.15 -8.91 -1.80
N LEU A 148 -13.97 -8.31 -0.91
CA LEU A 148 -14.25 -8.82 0.43
C LEU A 148 -15.73 -9.08 0.62
N THR A 149 -16.04 -10.15 1.35
CA THR A 149 -17.42 -10.40 1.77
C THR A 149 -17.80 -9.43 2.90
N PRO A 150 -19.08 -9.01 2.98
CA PRO A 150 -19.55 -8.17 4.07
C PRO A 150 -19.27 -8.77 5.46
N GLU A 151 -19.43 -10.10 5.61
CA GLU A 151 -19.13 -10.80 6.86
C GLU A 151 -17.67 -10.61 7.30
N ARG A 152 -16.72 -10.70 6.35
CA ARG A 152 -15.30 -10.48 6.64
C ARG A 152 -15.01 -9.05 7.06
N VAL A 153 -15.69 -8.07 6.45
CA VAL A 153 -15.57 -6.65 6.83
C VAL A 153 -16.17 -6.39 8.21
N LEU A 154 -17.30 -6.99 8.56
CA LEU A 154 -17.89 -6.85 9.90
C LEU A 154 -16.97 -7.37 11.00
N LYS A 155 -16.23 -8.47 10.73
CA LYS A 155 -15.32 -9.11 11.67
C LYS A 155 -13.96 -8.42 11.83
N SER A 156 -13.56 -7.51 10.93
CA SER A 156 -12.19 -6.97 10.88
C SER A 156 -11.88 -5.86 11.89
N GLY A 157 -12.89 -5.39 12.63
CA GLY A 157 -12.75 -4.31 13.61
C GLY A 157 -12.66 -2.91 12.98
N THR A 158 -12.82 -1.87 13.79
CA THR A 158 -13.04 -0.50 13.29
C THR A 158 -11.85 0.08 12.53
N ILE A 159 -10.61 -0.19 12.95
CA ILE A 159 -9.42 0.33 12.27
C ILE A 159 -9.32 -0.26 10.87
N MET A 160 -9.43 -1.58 10.74
CA MET A 160 -9.42 -2.23 9.42
C MET A 160 -10.60 -1.78 8.56
N GLN A 161 -11.80 -1.65 9.11
CA GLN A 161 -12.96 -1.13 8.36
C GLN A 161 -12.68 0.26 7.75
N ARG A 162 -12.00 1.14 8.51
CA ARG A 162 -11.56 2.45 7.99
C ARG A 162 -10.52 2.32 6.90
N LEU A 163 -9.49 1.49 7.11
CA LEU A 163 -8.45 1.24 6.10
C LEU A 163 -9.04 0.63 4.82
N LEU A 164 -10.07 -0.20 4.93
CA LEU A 164 -10.79 -0.78 3.80
C LEU A 164 -11.78 0.19 3.14
N GLY A 165 -11.80 1.48 3.51
CA GLY A 165 -12.66 2.47 2.87
C GLY A 165 -14.12 2.44 3.33
N TYR A 166 -14.51 1.62 4.31
CA TYR A 166 -15.89 1.59 4.85
C TYR A 166 -16.19 2.76 5.80
N TRP A 167 -15.57 3.92 5.54
CA TRP A 167 -15.71 5.15 6.30
C TRP A 167 -15.90 6.35 5.37
N VAL A 168 -16.36 7.47 5.94
CA VAL A 168 -16.53 8.71 5.18
C VAL A 168 -15.28 9.56 5.34
N TYR A 169 -14.77 10.08 4.22
CA TYR A 169 -13.76 11.13 4.24
C TYR A 169 -14.43 12.50 4.15
N GLY A 170 -14.10 13.38 5.09
CA GLY A 170 -14.79 14.64 5.29
C GLY A 170 -16.28 14.39 5.59
N SER A 171 -17.15 14.94 4.77
CA SER A 171 -18.61 14.76 4.88
C SER A 171 -19.27 14.19 3.61
N THR A 172 -18.49 13.92 2.55
CA THR A 172 -19.05 13.70 1.21
C THR A 172 -18.48 12.50 0.47
N LEU A 173 -17.22 12.12 0.71
CA LEU A 173 -16.60 11.02 -0.04
C LEU A 173 -16.82 9.68 0.65
N GLY A 174 -17.28 8.69 -0.13
CA GLY A 174 -17.50 7.33 0.36
C GLY A 174 -18.85 7.10 1.05
N VAL A 175 -19.80 8.04 0.98
CA VAL A 175 -21.12 7.91 1.63
C VAL A 175 -22.04 6.90 0.92
N VAL A 176 -22.86 6.20 1.71
CA VAL A 176 -24.01 5.38 1.26
C VAL A 176 -25.24 5.88 1.99
N ASP A 177 -26.22 6.40 1.26
CA ASP A 177 -27.44 7.02 1.81
C ASP A 177 -27.16 8.08 2.91
N GLY A 178 -26.06 8.85 2.74
CA GLY A 178 -25.65 9.88 3.68
C GLY A 178 -24.88 9.38 4.91
N GLU A 179 -24.56 8.10 4.97
CA GLU A 179 -23.86 7.48 6.10
C GLU A 179 -22.57 6.75 5.69
N PRO A 180 -21.68 6.41 6.64
CA PRO A 180 -20.57 5.51 6.38
C PRO A 180 -21.05 4.14 5.87
N PRO A 181 -20.38 3.54 4.87
CA PRO A 181 -20.75 2.22 4.33
C PRO A 181 -20.88 1.13 5.40
N ILE A 182 -20.05 1.19 6.46
CA ILE A 182 -20.11 0.24 7.57
C ILE A 182 -21.45 0.27 8.32
N SER A 183 -22.13 1.42 8.40
CA SER A 183 -23.42 1.56 9.08
C SER A 183 -24.52 0.81 8.33
N MET A 184 -24.57 0.97 7.01
CA MET A 184 -25.50 0.25 6.13
C MET A 184 -25.25 -1.26 6.21
N LEU A 185 -23.99 -1.67 6.19
CA LEU A 185 -23.59 -3.08 6.24
C LEU A 185 -23.96 -3.74 7.57
N LYS A 186 -23.82 -3.03 8.70
CA LYS A 186 -24.31 -3.50 10.01
C LYS A 186 -25.82 -3.68 10.03
N ARG A 187 -26.60 -2.71 9.54
CA ARG A 187 -28.08 -2.83 9.49
C ARG A 187 -28.54 -4.03 8.68
N ALA A 188 -27.99 -4.19 7.46
CA ALA A 188 -28.41 -5.23 6.54
C ALA A 188 -28.07 -6.66 7.00
N TYR A 189 -27.07 -6.82 7.87
CA TYR A 189 -26.63 -8.11 8.38
C TYR A 189 -27.24 -8.45 9.75
N VAL A 190 -27.48 -7.47 10.62
CA VAL A 190 -28.27 -7.67 11.85
C VAL A 190 -29.69 -8.15 11.48
N SER A 191 -30.31 -7.56 10.46
CA SER A 191 -31.65 -7.97 10.01
C SER A 191 -31.72 -9.39 9.44
N LYS A 192 -30.60 -10.00 9.08
CA LYS A 192 -30.56 -11.39 8.59
C LYS A 192 -30.50 -12.41 9.73
N GLU A 193 -29.76 -12.10 10.79
CA GLU A 193 -29.67 -12.97 11.98
C GLU A 193 -30.99 -13.02 12.77
N ASP A 194 -31.81 -11.95 12.70
CA ASP A 194 -33.14 -11.91 13.33
C ASP A 194 -34.25 -12.57 12.47
N SER A 195 -33.94 -13.00 11.24
CA SER A 195 -34.91 -13.57 10.28
C SER A 195 -34.75 -15.07 10.02
N ASP A 196 -33.73 -15.69 10.61
CA ASP A 196 -33.46 -17.15 10.59
C ASP A 196 -33.77 -17.78 11.96
#